data_AF-A0A524E2B3-F1
#
_entry.id   AF-A0A524E2B3-F1
#
_cell.length_a   1.000
_cell.length_b   1.000
_cell.length_c   1.000
_cell.angle_alpha   90.00
_cell.angle_beta   90.00
_cell.angle_gamma   90.00
#
_symmetry.space_group_name_H-M   'P 1'
#
loop_
_entity.id
_entity.type
_entity.pdbx_description
1 polymer ?
#
loop_
_entity_poly.entity_id
_entity_poly.type
_entity_poly.pdbx_seq_one_letter_code
_entity_poly.pdbx_strand_id
1 'polypeptide(L)'
;MEKSFFLDMSEIERRESLAKEIMEEENLKGKAVLTKLNEIVEAIGDDKEAIKEAYSAFKEKEDYANSIMSELDIKGKATRIKVMRIMDTVGRDKQKIKNRLLRSTIASRIEHD
;
A
#
# COMPACT_ATOMS: atom_id res chain seq x y z
N MET A 1 -31.76 -26.62 -1.70
CA MET A 1 -32.34 -25.27 -1.75
C MET A 1 -31.37 -24.40 -0.98
N GLU A 2 -30.39 -23.77 -1.66
CA GLU A 2 -29.43 -22.77 -1.13
C GLU A 2 -28.38 -22.45 -2.23
N LYS A 3 -28.81 -21.89 -3.37
CA LYS A 3 -27.90 -21.41 -4.43
C LYS A 3 -28.40 -20.11 -5.08
N SER A 4 -29.01 -19.21 -4.30
CA SER A 4 -29.73 -18.06 -4.87
C SER A 4 -29.48 -16.71 -4.21
N PHE A 5 -28.52 -16.57 -3.30
CA PHE A 5 -28.27 -15.27 -2.64
C PHE A 5 -27.16 -14.42 -3.29
N PHE A 6 -26.37 -15.00 -4.20
CA PHE A 6 -25.17 -14.35 -4.77
C PHE A 6 -25.34 -13.77 -6.18
N LEU A 7 -26.49 -13.96 -6.83
CA LEU A 7 -26.68 -13.57 -8.23
C LEU A 7 -27.09 -12.11 -8.45
N ASP A 8 -27.47 -11.37 -7.40
CA ASP A 8 -27.99 -9.99 -7.52
C ASP A 8 -27.03 -8.89 -7.03
N MET A 9 -25.87 -9.22 -6.48
CA MET A 9 -24.90 -8.20 -6.05
C MET A 9 -24.11 -7.65 -7.23
N SER A 10 -24.05 -6.33 -7.33
CA SER A 10 -23.14 -5.66 -8.25
C SER A 10 -21.70 -6.06 -7.95
N GLU A 11 -20.84 -6.05 -8.96
CA GLU A 11 -19.43 -6.38 -8.82
C GLU A 11 -18.74 -5.49 -7.76
N ILE A 12 -19.16 -4.22 -7.67
CA ILE A 12 -18.69 -3.26 -6.68
C ILE A 12 -19.04 -3.72 -5.26
N GLU A 13 -20.29 -4.13 -5.01
CA GLU A 13 -20.73 -4.58 -3.69
C GLU A 13 -20.04 -5.86 -3.26
N ARG A 14 -19.76 -6.78 -4.19
CA ARG A 14 -19.02 -8.02 -3.88
C ARG A 14 -17.61 -7.70 -3.44
N ARG A 15 -16.89 -6.85 -4.18
CA ARG A 15 -15.53 -6.43 -3.85
C ARG A 15 -15.46 -5.73 -2.49
N GLU A 16 -16.40 -4.83 -2.22
CA GLU A 16 -16.45 -4.13 -0.93
C GLU A 16 -16.78 -5.07 0.23
N SER A 17 -17.63 -6.06 0.01
CA SER A 17 -17.97 -7.08 1.02
C SER A 17 -16.76 -7.95 1.35
N LEU A 18 -16.01 -8.38 0.33
CA LEU A 18 -14.77 -9.15 0.52
C LEU A 18 -13.71 -8.35 1.28
N ALA A 19 -13.54 -7.07 0.95
CA ALA A 19 -12.61 -6.20 1.68
C ALA A 19 -13.01 -6.06 3.16
N LYS A 20 -14.31 -5.90 3.46
CA LYS A 20 -14.81 -5.82 4.85
C LYS A 20 -14.62 -7.12 5.62
N GLU A 21 -14.89 -8.25 4.99
CA GLU A 21 -14.68 -9.57 5.59
C GLU A 21 -13.21 -9.78 6.00
N ILE A 22 -12.27 -9.42 5.13
CA ILE A 22 -10.83 -9.46 5.44
C ILE A 22 -10.48 -8.51 6.59
N MET A 23 -11.06 -7.30 6.63
CA MET A 23 -10.83 -6.37 7.74
C MET A 23 -11.29 -6.95 9.07
N GLU A 24 -12.44 -7.64 9.11
CA GLU A 24 -12.95 -8.24 10.34
C GLU A 24 -12.06 -9.39 10.83
N GLU A 25 -11.64 -10.28 9.93
CA GLU A 25 -10.78 -11.42 10.26
C GLU A 25 -9.41 -10.99 10.79
N GLU A 26 -8.79 -10.02 10.13
CA GLU A 26 -7.45 -9.53 10.48
C GLU A 26 -7.51 -8.41 11.55
N ASN A 27 -8.70 -8.13 12.10
CA ASN A 27 -8.98 -7.06 13.07
C ASN A 27 -8.45 -5.68 12.61
N LEU A 28 -8.53 -5.40 11.31
CA LEU A 28 -8.10 -4.16 10.70
C LEU A 28 -9.23 -3.13 10.73
N LYS A 29 -8.88 -1.86 10.94
CA LYS A 29 -9.85 -0.77 11.05
C LYS A 29 -9.40 0.47 10.30
N GLY A 30 -10.39 1.26 9.86
CA GLY A 30 -10.19 2.59 9.31
C GLY A 30 -10.34 2.67 7.78
N LYS A 31 -10.72 3.86 7.32
CA LYS A 31 -11.04 4.13 5.91
C LYS A 31 -9.85 3.89 4.96
N ALA A 32 -8.63 4.18 5.41
CA ALA A 32 -7.43 3.98 4.61
C ALA A 32 -7.18 2.50 4.29
N VAL A 33 -7.43 1.62 5.28
CA VAL A 33 -7.32 0.17 5.10
C VAL A 33 -8.34 -0.31 4.09
N LEU A 34 -9.62 0.06 4.27
CA LEU A 34 -10.68 -0.32 3.32
C LEU A 34 -10.37 0.12 1.90
N THR A 35 -9.90 1.36 1.73
CA THR A 35 -9.51 1.90 0.41
C THR A 35 -8.40 1.04 -0.20
N LYS A 36 -7.38 0.70 0.59
CA LYS A 36 -6.24 -0.10 0.10
C LYS A 36 -6.64 -1.54 -0.22
N LEU A 37 -7.49 -2.16 0.60
CA LEU A 37 -8.00 -3.50 0.32
C LEU A 37 -8.86 -3.51 -0.94
N ASN A 38 -9.73 -2.51 -1.14
CA ASN A 38 -10.51 -2.39 -2.38
C ASN A 38 -9.61 -2.29 -3.63
N GLU A 39 -8.52 -1.50 -3.58
CA GLU A 39 -7.54 -1.44 -4.68
C GLU A 39 -6.88 -2.80 -4.94
N ILE A 40 -6.58 -3.58 -3.89
CA ILE A 40 -5.95 -4.90 -4.01
C ILE A 40 -6.95 -5.92 -4.56
N VAL A 41 -8.18 -5.92 -4.06
CA VAL A 41 -9.29 -6.76 -4.55
C VAL A 41 -9.54 -6.47 -6.03
N GLU A 42 -9.55 -5.20 -6.44
CA GLU A 42 -9.69 -4.84 -7.85
C GLU A 42 -8.53 -5.38 -8.73
N ALA A 43 -7.31 -5.44 -8.20
CA ALA A 43 -6.16 -5.93 -8.93
C ALA A 43 -6.06 -7.47 -8.97
N ILE A 44 -6.52 -8.17 -7.93
CA ILE A 44 -6.35 -9.62 -7.75
C ILE A 44 -7.62 -10.40 -8.13
N GLY A 45 -8.80 -9.82 -7.88
CA GLY A 45 -10.09 -10.50 -7.95
C GLY A 45 -10.55 -11.01 -6.59
N ASP A 46 -11.07 -12.24 -6.55
CA ASP A 46 -11.73 -12.81 -5.36
C ASP A 46 -10.84 -13.77 -4.54
N ASP A 47 -9.54 -13.87 -4.85
CA ASP A 47 -8.61 -14.72 -4.11
C ASP A 47 -8.22 -14.07 -2.77
N LYS A 48 -8.94 -14.47 -1.73
CA LYS A 48 -8.80 -13.93 -0.37
C LYS A 48 -7.39 -14.06 0.22
N GLU A 49 -6.73 -15.20 0.01
CA GLU A 49 -5.39 -15.43 0.56
C GLU A 49 -4.36 -14.55 -0.16
N ALA A 50 -4.45 -14.46 -1.49
CA ALA A 50 -3.61 -13.55 -2.26
C ALA A 50 -3.83 -12.07 -1.86
N ILE A 51 -5.06 -11.66 -1.56
CA ILE A 51 -5.38 -10.30 -1.09
C ILE A 51 -4.74 -10.04 0.28
N LYS A 52 -4.84 -10.99 1.22
CA LYS A 52 -4.22 -10.89 2.54
C LYS A 52 -2.71 -10.77 2.44
N GLU A 53 -2.08 -11.61 1.63
CA GLU A 53 -0.63 -11.57 1.40
C GLU A 53 -0.19 -10.23 0.80
N ALA A 54 -0.90 -9.75 -0.24
CA ALA A 54 -0.62 -8.47 -0.88
C ALA A 54 -0.79 -7.29 0.09
N TYR A 55 -1.83 -7.31 0.93
CA TYR A 55 -2.04 -6.28 1.95
C TYR A 55 -0.95 -6.31 3.02
N SER A 56 -0.56 -7.49 3.50
CA SER A 56 0.53 -7.66 4.47
C SER A 56 1.86 -7.12 3.91
N ALA A 57 2.21 -7.50 2.68
CA ALA A 57 3.42 -7.00 2.01
C ALA A 57 3.39 -5.47 1.81
N PHE A 58 2.24 -4.90 1.46
CA PHE A 58 2.05 -3.46 1.39
C PHE A 58 2.26 -2.81 2.76
N LYS A 59 1.68 -3.39 3.82
CA LYS A 59 1.72 -2.85 5.17
C LYS A 59 3.14 -2.84 5.73
N GLU A 60 3.88 -3.94 5.59
CA GLU A 60 5.29 -3.99 5.96
C GLU A 60 6.12 -2.91 5.24
N LYS A 61 5.87 -2.74 3.94
CA LYS A 61 6.55 -1.73 3.14
C LYS A 61 6.21 -0.33 3.62
N GLU A 62 4.95 -0.04 3.91
CA GLU A 62 4.51 1.25 4.46
C GLU A 62 5.15 1.53 5.83
N ASP A 63 5.20 0.52 6.70
CA ASP A 63 5.78 0.64 8.05
C ASP A 63 7.30 0.85 7.99
N TYR A 64 7.99 0.18 7.07
CA TYR A 64 9.42 0.43 6.83
C TYR A 64 9.67 1.83 6.23
N ALA A 65 8.78 2.33 5.36
CA ALA A 65 8.86 3.71 4.90
C ALA A 65 8.68 4.71 6.05
N ASN A 66 7.74 4.45 6.96
CA ASN A 66 7.52 5.27 8.15
C ASN A 66 8.73 5.29 9.09
N SER A 67 9.42 4.16 9.29
CA SER A 67 10.61 4.11 10.15
C SER A 67 11.76 4.95 9.59
N ILE A 68 12.01 4.87 8.27
CA ILE A 68 13.02 5.71 7.60
C ILE A 68 12.66 7.19 7.72
N MET A 69 11.38 7.54 7.52
CA MET A 69 10.91 8.91 7.66
C MET A 69 11.06 9.44 9.09
N SER A 70 10.74 8.61 10.09
CA SER A 70 10.89 8.95 11.50
C SER A 70 12.35 9.21 11.89
N GLU A 71 13.29 8.42 11.36
CA GLU A 71 14.72 8.63 11.61
C GLU A 71 15.27 9.92 11.00
N LEU A 72 14.66 10.40 9.93
CA LEU A 72 15.05 11.64 9.26
C LEU A 72 14.24 12.84 9.76
N ASP A 73 13.32 12.63 10.71
CA ASP A 73 12.33 13.61 11.18
C ASP A 73 11.51 14.25 10.04
N ILE A 74 11.13 13.42 9.05
CA ILE A 74 10.33 13.86 7.90
C ILE A 74 8.91 13.32 8.03
N LYS A 75 7.91 14.14 7.70
CA LYS A 75 6.50 13.75 7.68
C LYS A 75 5.88 13.99 6.29
N GLY A 76 4.72 13.39 6.06
CA GLY A 76 3.89 13.67 4.87
C GLY A 76 3.66 12.48 3.95
N LYS A 77 2.42 12.38 3.46
CA LYS A 77 1.96 11.29 2.58
C LYS A 77 2.79 11.18 1.30
N ALA A 78 3.12 12.30 0.66
CA ALA A 78 3.89 12.34 -0.58
C ALA A 78 5.31 11.77 -0.39
N THR A 79 5.98 12.14 0.70
CA THR A 79 7.30 11.61 1.05
C THR A 79 7.25 10.11 1.29
N ARG A 80 6.25 9.62 2.02
CA ARG A 80 6.06 8.19 2.27
C ARG A 80 5.90 7.40 0.99
N ILE A 81 5.05 7.87 0.07
CA ILE A 81 4.88 7.26 -1.26
C ILE A 81 6.20 7.29 -2.03
N LYS A 82 6.96 8.39 -1.96
CA LYS A 82 8.27 8.50 -2.61
C LYS A 82 9.26 7.47 -2.05
N VAL A 83 9.34 7.30 -0.73
CA VAL A 83 10.17 6.27 -0.09
C VAL A 83 9.75 4.88 -0.55
N MET A 84 8.44 4.60 -0.59
CA MET A 84 7.90 3.35 -1.12
C MET A 84 8.32 3.07 -2.56
N ARG A 85 8.29 4.07 -3.44
CA ARG A 85 8.75 3.95 -4.83
C ARG A 85 10.26 3.76 -4.94
N ILE A 86 11.04 4.42 -4.09
CA ILE A 86 12.49 4.22 -4.04
C ILE A 86 12.80 2.76 -3.69
N MET A 87 12.08 2.18 -2.73
CA MET A 87 12.22 0.77 -2.34
C MET A 87 11.93 -0.19 -3.49
N ASP A 88 10.96 0.10 -4.35
CA ASP A 88 10.71 -0.71 -5.55
C ASP A 88 11.90 -0.75 -6.51
N THR A 89 12.77 0.26 -6.45
CA THR A 89 13.96 0.34 -7.31
C THR A 89 15.22 -0.24 -6.68
N VAL A 90 15.42 -0.04 -5.37
CA VAL A 90 16.69 -0.39 -4.68
C VAL A 90 16.56 -1.48 -3.64
N GLY A 91 15.37 -2.03 -3.44
CA GLY A 91 15.05 -2.97 -2.36
C GLY A 91 15.01 -2.29 -0.99
N ARG A 92 15.19 -3.09 0.07
CA ARG A 92 15.15 -2.65 1.48
C ARG A 92 16.53 -2.16 2.00
N ASP A 93 17.44 -1.74 1.11
CA ASP A 93 18.74 -1.18 1.51
C ASP A 93 18.57 0.25 2.04
N LYS A 94 18.61 0.37 3.36
CA LYS A 94 18.41 1.63 4.10
C LYS A 94 19.29 2.77 3.59
N GLN A 95 20.57 2.52 3.34
CA GLN A 95 21.50 3.57 2.93
C GLN A 95 21.19 4.04 1.50
N LYS A 96 20.88 3.11 0.59
CA LYS A 96 20.45 3.47 -0.78
C LYS A 96 19.15 4.25 -0.78
N ILE A 97 18.20 3.89 0.07
CA ILE A 97 16.93 4.61 0.20
C ILE A 97 17.17 6.05 0.68
N LYS A 98 17.92 6.24 1.76
CA LYS A 98 18.25 7.57 2.29
C LYS A 98 18.98 8.42 1.26
N ASN A 99 19.99 7.86 0.60
CA ASN A 99 20.76 8.58 -0.42
C ASN A 99 19.88 9.01 -1.61
N ARG A 100 19.00 8.14 -2.11
CA ARG A 100 18.07 8.50 -3.20
C ARG A 100 17.04 9.54 -2.75
N LEU A 101 16.53 9.42 -1.53
CA LEU A 101 15.58 10.38 -0.99
C LEU A 101 16.20 11.78 -0.92
N LEU A 102 17.40 11.90 -0.35
CA LEU A 102 18.15 13.17 -0.25
C LEU A 102 18.47 13.76 -1.63
N ARG A 103 18.89 12.93 -2.59
CA ARG A 103 19.13 13.39 -3.98
C ARG A 103 17.85 13.92 -4.64
N SER A 104 16.70 13.32 -4.34
CA SER A 104 15.41 13.77 -4.88
C SER A 104 14.92 15.10 -4.30
N THR A 105 15.54 15.58 -3.21
CA THR A 105 15.24 16.86 -2.57
C THR A 105 16.23 17.96 -2.94
N ILE A 106 17.33 17.64 -3.62
CA ILE A 106 18.28 18.63 -4.13
C ILE A 106 17.63 19.29 -5.36
N ALA A 107 17.22 20.55 -5.22
CA ALA A 107 16.57 21.33 -6.27
C ALA A 107 17.52 21.71 -7.43
N SER A 108 18.84 21.62 -7.23
CA SER A 108 19.81 21.98 -8.28
C SER A 108 19.93 20.85 -9.30
N ARG A 109 19.15 20.93 -10.38
CA ARG A 109 19.67 20.46 -11.68
C ARG A 109 20.87 21.36 -11.97
N ILE A 110 22.05 20.77 -12.03
CA ILE A 110 23.20 21.44 -12.64
C ILE A 110 22.80 21.57 -14.11
N GLU A 111 22.35 22.76 -14.51
CA GLU A 111 22.30 23.11 -15.93
C GLU A 111 23.74 23.14 -16.40
N HIS A 112 24.09 22.18 -17.26
CA HIS A 112 25.33 22.24 -18.02
C HIS A 112 25.07 23.24 -19.14
N ASP A 113 25.67 24.43 -19.03
CA ASP A 113 25.90 25.33 -20.17
C ASP A 113 26.79 24.66 -21.23
#